data_AF-A0A7Z9DUK7-F1
#
_entry.id   AF-A0A7Z9DUK7-F1
#
_cell.length_a   1.000
_cell.length_b   1.000
_cell.length_c   1.000
_cell.angle_alpha   90.00
_cell.angle_beta   90.00
_cell.angle_gamma   90.00
#
_symmetry.space_group_name_H-M   'P 1'
#
loop_
_entity.id
_entity.type
_entity.pdbx_description
1 polymer ?
#
loop_
_entity_poly.entity_id
_entity_poly.type
_entity_poly.pdbx_seq_one_letter_code
_entity_poly.pdbx_strand_id
1 'polypeptide(L)'
;MSQYKIEFLKTAEKEFYKLPKEIQKRIANKLESLTINPYPSDVKALKNGEGRLRVRVGDDRMIYRVENDRLVILIIKVGHRKNIYRD
;
A
#
# COMPACT_ATOMS: atom_id res chain seq x y z
N MET A 1 5.69 17.62 -12.21
CA MET A 1 5.83 16.16 -11.99
C MET A 1 4.44 15.63 -11.68
N SER A 2 3.97 14.61 -12.37
CA SER A 2 2.63 14.07 -12.12
C SER A 2 2.67 13.21 -10.87
N GLN A 3 2.00 13.66 -9.81
CA GLN A 3 1.90 12.94 -8.54
C GLN A 3 0.74 11.96 -8.62
N TYR A 4 1.00 10.68 -8.32
CA TYR A 4 -0.07 9.68 -8.30
C TYR A 4 -1.05 9.97 -7.16
N LYS A 5 -2.34 9.80 -7.42
CA LYS A 5 -3.39 9.86 -6.39
C LYS A 5 -3.43 8.54 -5.62
N ILE A 6 -3.81 8.59 -4.35
CA ILE A 6 -3.99 7.38 -3.54
C ILE A 6 -5.49 7.10 -3.43
N GLU A 7 -5.89 5.89 -3.76
CA GLU A 7 -7.25 5.38 -3.54
C GLU A 7 -7.18 4.11 -2.68
N PHE A 8 -8.18 3.89 -1.83
CA PHE A 8 -8.28 2.68 -1.02
C PHE A 8 -9.47 1.84 -1.47
N LEU A 9 -9.29 0.51 -1.50
CA LEU A 9 -10.44 -0.37 -1.40
C LEU A 9 -11.12 -0.18 -0.04
N LYS A 10 -12.46 -0.30 0.00
CA LYS A 10 -13.24 -0.20 1.25
C LYS A 10 -12.74 -1.15 2.35
N THR A 11 -12.21 -2.31 1.96
CA THR A 11 -11.59 -3.27 2.89
C THR A 11 -10.28 -2.74 3.45
N ALA A 12 -9.38 -2.25 2.58
CA ALA A 12 -8.09 -1.69 2.95
C ALA A 12 -8.23 -0.44 3.85
N GLU A 13 -9.21 0.41 3.57
CA GLU A 13 -9.53 1.58 4.40
C GLU A 13 -9.90 1.15 5.83
N LYS A 14 -10.80 0.17 5.98
CA LYS A 14 -11.17 -0.39 7.29
C LYS A 14 -9.98 -1.03 8.00
N GLU A 15 -9.14 -1.75 7.28
CA GLU A 15 -7.91 -2.34 7.83
C GLU A 15 -6.96 -1.27 8.35
N PHE A 16 -6.73 -0.22 7.56
CA PHE A 16 -5.88 0.91 7.92
C PHE A 16 -6.36 1.60 9.20
N TYR A 17 -7.66 1.89 9.30
CA TYR A 17 -8.23 2.55 10.48
C TYR A 17 -8.21 1.68 11.76
N LYS A 18 -8.14 0.34 11.62
CA LYS A 18 -7.97 -0.58 12.75
C LYS A 18 -6.55 -0.60 13.33
N LEU A 19 -5.56 -0.07 12.60
CA LEU A 19 -4.18 -0.06 13.07
C LEU A 19 -3.99 0.98 14.19
N PRO A 20 -3.03 0.76 15.11
CA PRO A 20 -2.58 1.79 16.03
C PRO A 20 -2.19 3.10 15.31
N LYS A 21 -2.44 4.25 15.95
CA LYS A 21 -2.21 5.57 15.34
C LYS A 21 -0.78 5.79 14.85
N GLU A 22 0.20 5.28 15.57
CA GLU A 22 1.62 5.36 15.17
C GLU A 22 1.92 4.57 13.89
N ILE A 23 1.22 3.46 13.67
CA ILE A 23 1.34 2.67 12.44
C ILE A 23 0.62 3.37 11.28
N GLN A 24 -0.57 3.93 11.52
CA GLN A 24 -1.28 4.75 10.52
C GLN A 24 -0.38 5.88 10.00
N LYS A 25 0.30 6.62 10.89
CA LYS A 25 1.24 7.69 10.51
C LYS A 25 2.39 7.17 9.65
N ARG A 26 3.04 6.08 10.05
CA ARG A 26 4.15 5.49 9.28
C ARG A 26 3.73 5.08 7.87
N ILE A 27 2.53 4.51 7.75
CA ILE A 27 1.96 4.10 6.46
C ILE A 27 1.59 5.33 5.63
N ALA A 28 1.02 6.38 6.22
CA ALA A 28 0.71 7.63 5.52
C ALA A 28 1.99 8.27 4.93
N ASN A 29 3.07 8.36 5.71
CA ASN A 29 4.35 8.87 5.22
C ASN A 29 4.90 8.02 4.06
N LYS A 30 4.74 6.68 4.14
CA LYS A 30 5.15 5.81 3.03
C LYS A 30 4.29 6.05 1.79
N LEU A 31 2.98 6.21 1.95
CA LEU A 31 2.06 6.49 0.87
C LEU A 31 2.41 7.79 0.14
N GLU A 32 2.70 8.87 0.88
CA GLU A 32 3.18 10.13 0.30
C GLU A 32 4.43 9.91 -0.57
N SER A 33 5.42 9.15 -0.08
CA SER A 33 6.61 8.84 -0.89
C SER A 33 6.30 8.07 -2.17
N LEU A 34 5.30 7.18 -2.14
CA LEU A 34 4.88 6.40 -3.30
C LEU A 34 4.20 7.25 -4.37
N THR A 35 3.58 8.37 -3.99
CA THR A 35 2.97 9.28 -4.97
C THR A 35 3.98 9.91 -5.93
N ILE A 36 5.24 10.01 -5.52
CA ILE A 36 6.35 10.55 -6.31
C ILE A 36 7.05 9.43 -7.09
N ASN A 37 7.36 8.32 -6.41
CA ASN A 37 7.93 7.13 -7.03
C ASN A 37 7.09 5.90 -6.63
N PRO A 38 6.20 5.40 -7.51
CA PRO A 38 5.35 4.25 -7.19
C PRO A 38 6.08 2.90 -7.22
N TYR A 39 7.33 2.85 -7.69
CA TYR A 39 8.14 1.62 -7.76
C TYR A 39 9.53 1.78 -7.09
N PRO A 40 9.61 2.12 -5.79
CA PRO A 40 10.88 2.21 -5.08
C PRO A 40 11.49 0.82 -4.86
N SER A 41 12.79 0.78 -4.58
CA SER A 41 13.57 -0.46 -4.47
C SER A 41 13.13 -1.42 -3.35
N ASP A 42 12.40 -0.93 -2.35
CA ASP A 42 11.86 -1.73 -1.25
C ASP A 42 10.51 -2.41 -1.57
N VAL A 43 10.02 -2.23 -2.80
CA VAL A 43 8.80 -2.85 -3.31
C VAL A 43 9.11 -4.14 -4.05
N LYS A 44 8.26 -5.16 -3.83
CA LYS A 44 8.35 -6.43 -4.54
C LYS A 44 7.03 -6.77 -5.21
N ALA A 45 7.09 -7.18 -6.47
CA ALA A 45 5.95 -7.78 -7.15
C ALA A 45 5.57 -9.12 -6.49
N LEU A 46 4.27 -9.37 -6.36
CA LEU A 46 3.76 -10.66 -5.90
C LEU A 46 3.70 -11.63 -7.09
N LYS A 47 4.26 -12.84 -6.93
CA LYS A 47 4.45 -13.82 -8.03
C LYS A 47 3.16 -14.16 -8.80
N ASN A 48 2.00 -14.16 -8.15
CA ASN A 48 0.69 -14.46 -8.74
C ASN A 48 -0.30 -13.30 -8.55
N GLY A 49 0.20 -12.06 -8.49
CA GLY A 49 -0.56 -10.93 -7.95
C GLY A 49 -1.36 -10.10 -8.95
N GLU A 50 -1.43 -10.44 -10.25
CA GLU A 50 -2.10 -9.58 -11.26
C GLU A 50 -1.64 -8.11 -11.19
N GLY A 51 -0.32 -7.89 -11.16
CA GLY A 51 0.26 -6.55 -11.01
C GLY A 51 0.27 -5.99 -9.59
N ARG A 52 -0.13 -6.78 -8.58
CA ARG A 52 -0.02 -6.38 -7.16
C ARG A 52 1.44 -6.30 -6.71
N LEU A 53 1.73 -5.21 -6.04
CA LEU A 53 3.00 -4.86 -5.43
C LEU A 53 2.87 -4.92 -3.92
N ARG A 54 3.95 -5.31 -3.24
CA ARG A 54 4.04 -5.34 -1.78
C ARG A 54 5.18 -4.47 -1.32
N VAL A 55 4.89 -3.60 -0.36
CA VAL A 55 5.87 -2.79 0.34
C VAL A 55 5.86 -3.08 1.84
N ARG A 56 7.02 -2.98 2.48
CA ARG A 56 7.18 -3.17 3.93
C ARG A 56 7.24 -1.80 4.61
N VAL A 57 6.51 -1.65 5.71
CA VAL A 57 6.52 -0.44 6.55
C VAL A 57 6.74 -0.90 7.99
N GLY A 58 7.99 -0.95 8.45
CA GLY A 58 8.32 -1.53 9.75
C GLY A 58 7.96 -3.03 9.82
N ASP A 59 7.04 -3.41 10.72
CA ASP A 59 6.50 -4.78 10.83
C ASP A 59 5.18 -4.99 10.06
N ASP A 60 4.71 -3.96 9.38
CA ASP A 60 3.50 -3.95 8.58
C ASP A 60 3.81 -4.13 7.10
N ARG A 61 2.80 -4.58 6.37
CA ARG A 61 2.85 -4.76 4.93
C ARG A 61 1.66 -4.05 4.32
N MET A 62 1.91 -3.47 3.15
CA MET A 62 0.89 -2.88 2.32
C MET A 62 0.96 -3.52 0.93
N ILE A 63 -0.20 -3.91 0.41
CA ILE A 63 -0.37 -4.42 -0.93
C ILE A 63 -1.12 -3.37 -1.75
N TYR A 64 -0.60 -3.02 -2.90
CA TYR A 64 -1.18 -2.01 -3.77
C TYR A 64 -1.00 -2.38 -5.25
N ARG A 65 -1.71 -1.67 -6.12
CA ARG A 65 -1.52 -1.67 -7.58
C ARG A 65 -1.32 -0.24 -8.06
N VAL A 66 -0.68 -0.10 -9.21
CA VAL A 66 -0.51 1.18 -9.89
C VAL A 66 -1.31 1.13 -11.19
N GLU A 67 -2.26 2.05 -11.31
CA GLU A 67 -3.08 2.28 -12.49
C GLU A 67 -2.48 3.47 -13.25
N ASN A 68 -1.55 3.19 -14.17
CA ASN A 68 -0.79 4.21 -14.89
C ASN A 68 -1.67 5.05 -15.83
N ASP A 69 -2.77 4.49 -16.31
CA ASP A 69 -3.78 5.14 -17.14
C ASP A 69 -4.54 6.24 -16.39
N ARG A 70 -4.74 6.06 -15.08
CA ARG A 70 -5.45 7.01 -14.20
C ARG A 70 -4.54 7.78 -13.24
N LEU A 71 -3.23 7.47 -13.24
CA LEU A 71 -2.27 7.96 -12.25
C LEU A 71 -2.73 7.69 -10.81
N VAL A 72 -3.22 6.47 -10.55
CA VAL A 72 -3.74 6.05 -9.24
C VAL A 72 -2.86 4.94 -8.65
N ILE A 73 -2.58 5.05 -7.35
CA ILE A 73 -2.07 4.00 -6.49
C ILE A 73 -3.26 3.46 -5.71
N LEU A 74 -3.74 2.27 -6.08
CA LEU A 74 -4.86 1.61 -5.43
C LEU A 74 -4.36 0.71 -4.30
N ILE A 75 -4.70 1.06 -3.06
CA ILE A 75 -4.36 0.29 -1.86
C ILE A 75 -5.38 -0.84 -1.68
N ILE A 76 -4.87 -2.06 -1.71
CA ILE A 76 -5.67 -3.29 -1.76
C ILE A 76 -5.78 -3.94 -0.38
N LYS A 77 -4.67 -3.96 0.37
CA LYS A 77 -4.62 -4.55 1.72
C LYS A 77 -3.57 -3.87 2.57
N VAL A 78 -3.84 -3.69 3.85
CA VAL A 78 -2.89 -3.13 4.82
C VAL A 78 -2.93 -3.96 6.10
N GLY A 79 -1.77 -4.31 6.64
CA GLY A 79 -1.75 -4.85 8.00
C GLY A 79 -0.43 -5.47 8.44
N HIS A 80 -0.43 -5.88 9.70
CA HIS A 80 0.71 -6.53 10.31
C HIS A 80 1.12 -7.80 9.56
N ARG A 81 2.43 -8.09 9.56
CA ARG A 81 3.00 -9.28 8.90
C ARG A 81 2.32 -10.60 9.24
N LYS A 82 1.70 -10.70 10.43
CA LYS A 82 1.01 -11.89 10.94
C LYS A 82 -0.42 -12.05 10.43
N ASN A 83 -1.05 -10.96 9.98
CA ASN A 83 -2.48 -10.93 9.63
C ASN A 83 -2.73 -10.73 8.13
N ILE A 84 -1.73 -10.35 7.34
CA ILE A 84 -1.96 -9.99 5.92
C ILE A 84 -2.38 -11.16 5.02
N TYR A 85 -2.19 -12.41 5.45
CA TYR A 85 -2.60 -13.62 4.72
C TYR A 85 -3.79 -14.36 5.35
N ARG A 86 -4.42 -13.80 6.39
CA ARG A 86 -5.67 -14.33 6.91
C ARG A 86 -6.78 -13.63 6.13
N ASP A 87 -7.47 -14.39 5.28
CA ASP A 87 -8.74 -14.04 4.66
C ASP A 87 -9.84 -14.85 5.39
#